data_AF-A0A8J5MB91-F1
#
_entry.id   AF-A0A8J5MB91-F1
#
_cell.length_a   1.000
_cell.length_b   1.000
_cell.length_c   1.000
_cell.angle_alpha   90.00
_cell.angle_beta   90.00
_cell.angle_gamma   90.00
#
_symmetry.space_group_name_H-M   'P 1'
#
loop_
_entity.id
_entity.type
_entity.pdbx_description
1 polymer ?
#
loop_
_entity_poly.entity_id
_entity_poly.type
_entity_poly.pdbx_seq_one_letter_code
_entity_poly.pdbx_strand_id
1 'polypeptide(L)'
;MIPYCEREEGGVLSRQQKKFNFLHSSTRMPVESTFGIWKGRFRMLQCVLSQETPRCAAQVVVATIVLHNLMTKYRDPANIALYVEAEDDDDFSFDDTVPITQREIGITKRNAISSLICS
;
A
#
# COMPACT_ATOMS: atom_id res chain seq x y z
N MET A 1 -0.40 -5.42 6.11
CA MET A 1 -0.70 -5.58 7.55
C MET A 1 -2.20 -5.44 7.72
N ILE A 2 -2.81 -6.24 8.59
CA ILE A 2 -4.27 -6.40 8.66
C ILE A 2 -4.82 -5.34 9.65
N PRO A 3 -5.77 -4.48 9.26
CA PRO A 3 -6.44 -3.59 10.22
C PRO A 3 -7.38 -4.37 11.15
N TYR A 4 -7.84 -3.75 12.23
CA TYR A 4 -8.97 -4.27 13.00
C TYR A 4 -10.29 -3.92 12.29
N CYS A 5 -11.18 -4.90 12.14
CA CYS A 5 -12.49 -4.74 11.50
C CYS A 5 -13.61 -5.08 12.48
N GLU A 6 -14.63 -4.23 12.59
CA GLU A 6 -15.74 -4.41 13.56
C GLU A 6 -16.45 -5.76 13.40
N ARG A 7 -16.61 -6.23 12.15
CA ARG A 7 -17.23 -7.53 11.86
C ARG A 7 -16.47 -8.72 12.46
N GLU A 8 -15.15 -8.62 12.58
CA GLU A 8 -14.28 -9.70 13.04
C GLU A 8 -14.01 -9.62 14.55
N GLU A 9 -14.12 -8.43 15.14
CA GLU A 9 -13.75 -8.15 16.53
C GLU A 9 -14.96 -8.10 17.47
N GLY A 10 -16.12 -8.62 17.03
CA GLY A 10 -17.33 -8.72 17.86
C GLY A 10 -18.11 -7.42 18.00
N GLY A 11 -17.98 -6.48 17.04
CA GLY A 11 -18.67 -5.20 17.03
C GLY A 11 -17.72 -4.03 17.23
N VAL A 12 -17.98 -3.17 18.21
CA VAL A 12 -17.28 -1.89 18.36
C VAL A 12 -15.81 -2.10 18.73
N LEU A 13 -14.91 -1.53 17.92
CA LEU A 13 -13.47 -1.57 18.18
C LEU A 13 -13.11 -0.88 19.50
N SER A 14 -12.19 -1.49 20.25
CA SER A 14 -11.60 -0.90 21.44
C SER A 14 -10.82 0.37 21.13
N ARG A 15 -10.56 1.22 22.13
CA ARG A 15 -9.74 2.43 21.96
C ARG A 15 -8.36 2.11 21.40
N GLN A 16 -7.76 1.00 21.85
CA GLN A 16 -6.46 0.56 21.39
C GLN A 16 -6.49 0.13 19.91
N GLN A 17 -7.51 -0.63 19.51
CA GLN A 17 -7.69 -1.06 18.11
C GLN A 17 -7.92 0.14 17.17
N LYS A 18 -8.70 1.14 17.62
CA LYS A 18 -8.90 2.39 16.87
C LYS A 18 -7.59 3.19 16.76
N LYS A 19 -6.83 3.33 17.85
CA LYS A 19 -5.50 3.98 17.85
C LYS A 19 -4.55 3.28 16.89
N PHE A 20 -4.52 1.94 16.90
CA PHE A 20 -3.72 1.15 15.97
C PHE A 20 -4.12 1.41 14.52
N ASN A 21 -5.41 1.33 14.18
CA ASN A 21 -5.88 1.57 12.81
C ASN A 21 -5.50 2.97 12.32
N PHE A 22 -5.62 3.99 13.18
CA PHE A 22 -5.23 5.35 12.86
C PHE A 22 -3.71 5.49 12.65
N LEU A 23 -2.88 4.94 13.53
CA LEU A 23 -1.42 4.97 13.37
C LEU A 23 -0.97 4.20 12.12
N HIS A 24 -1.64 3.08 11.84
CA HIS A 24 -1.36 2.26 10.67
C HIS A 24 -1.71 3.01 9.38
N SER A 25 -2.91 3.58 9.29
CA SER A 25 -3.34 4.32 8.10
C SER A 25 -2.55 5.61 7.91
N SER A 26 -2.28 6.37 8.98
CA SER A 26 -1.48 7.60 8.90
C SER A 26 -0.06 7.38 8.40
N THR A 27 0.56 6.25 8.74
CA THR A 27 1.89 5.89 8.23
C THR A 27 1.86 5.50 6.75
N ARG A 28 0.79 4.84 6.31
CA ARG A 28 0.63 4.39 4.91
C ARG A 28 0.24 5.50 3.95
N MET A 29 -0.59 6.43 4.41
CA MET A 29 -1.14 7.52 3.60
C MET A 29 -0.11 8.33 2.82
N PRO A 30 1.02 8.81 3.39
CA PRO A 30 2.03 9.55 2.62
C PRO A 30 2.72 8.66 1.58
N VAL A 31 2.92 7.39 1.88
CA VAL A 31 3.55 6.42 0.96
C VAL A 31 2.63 6.15 -0.23
N GLU A 32 1.37 5.81 0.04
CA GLU A 32 0.34 5.56 -0.97
C GLU A 32 0.10 6.79 -1.85
N SER A 33 -0.02 7.97 -1.24
CA SER A 33 -0.16 9.24 -1.98
C SER A 33 1.04 9.52 -2.89
N THR A 34 2.26 9.31 -2.38
CA THR A 34 3.49 9.51 -3.18
C THR A 34 3.52 8.56 -4.37
N PHE A 35 3.21 7.27 -4.17
CA PHE A 35 3.15 6.30 -5.27
C PHE A 35 2.01 6.60 -6.25
N GLY A 36 0.85 7.08 -5.79
CA GLY A 36 -0.25 7.50 -6.65
C GLY A 36 0.13 8.69 -7.54
N ILE A 37 0.83 9.69 -7.00
CA ILE A 37 1.32 10.82 -7.80
C ILE A 37 2.42 10.36 -8.78
N TRP A 38 3.33 9.49 -8.32
CA TRP A 38 4.38 8.94 -9.17
C TRP A 38 3.83 8.13 -10.35
N LYS A 39 2.88 7.22 -10.11
CA LYS A 39 2.19 6.47 -11.18
C LYS A 39 1.34 7.38 -12.06
N GLY A 40 0.68 8.40 -11.47
CA GLY A 40 -0.09 9.40 -12.22
C GLY A 40 0.77 10.19 -13.21
N ARG A 41 1.99 10.54 -12.79
CA ARG A 41 2.98 11.25 -13.62
C ARG A 41 3.53 10.37 -14.74
N PHE A 42 3.93 9.14 -14.42
CA PHE A 42 4.53 8.22 -15.38
C PHE A 42 3.53 7.19 -15.85
N ARG A 43 2.68 7.57 -16.81
CA ARG A 43 1.61 6.72 -17.36
C ARG A 43 2.09 5.34 -17.84
N MET A 44 3.35 5.21 -18.24
CA MET A 44 3.94 3.92 -18.62
C MET A 44 3.98 2.90 -17.46
N LEU A 45 3.93 3.35 -16.20
CA LEU A 45 3.86 2.50 -15.02
C LEU A 45 2.44 2.02 -14.70
N GLN A 46 1.43 2.57 -15.38
CA GLN A 46 0.02 2.18 -15.21
C GLN A 46 -0.36 0.98 -16.09
N CYS A 47 0.60 0.44 -16.85
CA CYS A 47 0.42 -0.72 -17.70
C CYS A 47 1.59 -1.68 -17.51
N VAL A 48 1.46 -2.89 -18.05
CA VAL A 48 2.55 -3.87 -18.08
C VAL A 48 3.74 -3.26 -18.83
N LEU A 49 4.91 -3.26 -18.19
CA LEU A 49 6.14 -2.78 -18.81
C LEU A 49 6.62 -3.80 -19.85
N SER A 50 6.60 -3.41 -21.13
CA SER A 50 7.10 -4.22 -22.25
C SER A 50 8.63 -4.25 -22.31
N GLN A 51 9.28 -4.79 -21.27
CA GLN A 51 10.73 -4.95 -21.20
C GLN A 51 11.11 -6.42 -21.39
N GLU A 52 12.22 -6.67 -22.07
CA GLU A 52 12.68 -8.03 -22.38
C GLU A 52 13.05 -8.84 -21.13
N THR A 53 13.43 -8.16 -20.04
CA THR A 53 13.81 -8.80 -18.78
C THR A 53 13.25 -8.07 -17.56
N PRO A 54 13.01 -8.76 -16.43
CA PRO A 54 12.63 -8.14 -15.16
C PRO A 54 13.66 -7.11 -14.68
N ARG A 55 14.95 -7.32 -15.00
CA ARG A 55 16.01 -6.38 -14.66
C ARG A 55 15.85 -5.05 -15.39
N CYS A 56 15.55 -5.08 -16.69
CA CYS A 56 15.29 -3.87 -17.47
C CYS A 56 14.05 -3.13 -16.94
N ALA A 57 12.97 -3.87 -16.62
CA ALA A 57 11.78 -3.28 -15.98
C ALA A 57 12.12 -2.59 -14.65
N ALA A 58 12.91 -3.25 -13.79
CA ALA A 58 13.37 -2.66 -12.53
C ALA A 58 14.20 -1.39 -12.75
N GLN A 59 15.06 -1.34 -13.77
CA GLN A 59 15.83 -0.14 -14.11
C GLN A 59 14.92 1.02 -14.54
N VAL A 60 13.89 0.76 -15.34
CA VAL A 60 12.88 1.77 -15.71
C VAL A 60 12.17 2.30 -14.46
N VAL A 61 11.76 1.41 -13.56
CA VAL A 61 11.13 1.79 -12.27
C VAL A 61 12.06 2.66 -11.43
N VAL A 62 13.33 2.28 -11.27
CA VAL A 62 14.30 3.08 -10.51
C VAL A 62 14.54 4.44 -11.16
N ALA A 63 14.67 4.48 -12.49
CA ALA A 63 14.88 5.73 -13.22
C ALA A 63 13.73 6.72 -13.02
N THR A 64 12.47 6.25 -13.03
CA THR A 64 11.32 7.13 -12.79
C THR A 64 11.23 7.61 -11.35
N ILE A 65 11.63 6.81 -10.37
CA ILE A 65 11.71 7.25 -8.95
C ILE A 65 12.75 8.36 -8.81
N VAL A 66 13.93 8.18 -9.39
CA VAL A 66 14.99 9.21 -9.37
C VAL A 66 14.50 10.50 -10.03
N LEU A 67 13.83 10.39 -11.18
CA LEU A 67 13.29 11.55 -11.88
C LEU A 67 12.15 12.24 -11.10
N HIS A 68 11.27 11.46 -10.47
CA HIS A 68 10.23 11.97 -9.57
C HIS A 68 10.84 12.80 -8.43
N ASN A 69 11.86 12.25 -7.75
CA ASN A 69 12.54 12.93 -6.67
C ASN A 69 13.19 14.23 -7.14
N LEU A 70 13.76 14.24 -8.35
CA LEU A 70 14.36 15.42 -8.94
C LEU A 70 13.30 16.52 -9.20
N MET A 71 12.16 16.15 -9.79
CA MET A 71 11.04 17.06 -10.06
C MET A 71 10.45 17.62 -8.76
N THR A 72 10.27 16.78 -7.74
CA THR A 72 9.82 17.21 -6.41
C THR A 72 10.82 18.18 -5.77
N LYS A 73 12.12 17.91 -5.87
CA LYS A 73 13.18 18.78 -5.35
C LYS A 73 13.18 20.15 -6.03
N TYR A 74 12.96 20.20 -7.33
CA TYR A 74 12.93 21.45 -8.11
C TYR A 74 11.54 22.10 -8.18
N ARG A 75 10.55 21.61 -7.41
CA ARG A 75 9.19 22.15 -7.35
C ARG A 75 8.55 22.30 -8.73
N ASP A 76 8.65 21.24 -9.52
CA ASP A 76 8.00 21.16 -10.83
C ASP A 76 6.51 21.53 -10.74
N PRO A 77 6.02 22.51 -11.52
CA PRO A 77 4.65 23.03 -11.39
C PRO A 77 3.58 22.13 -12.03
N ALA A 78 3.95 20.95 -12.55
CA ALA A 78 3.01 20.04 -13.17
C ALA A 78 1.89 19.63 -12.20
N ASN A 79 0.64 19.86 -12.62
CA ASN A 79 -0.52 19.36 -11.91
C ASN A 79 -0.77 17.90 -12.32
N ILE A 80 -0.61 16.98 -11.38
CA ILE A 80 -0.69 15.54 -11.62
C ILE A 80 -1.91 15.00 -10.92
N ALA A 81 -2.79 14.37 -11.70
CA ALA A 81 -3.88 13.60 -11.16
C ALA A 81 -3.33 12.42 -10.34
N LEU A 82 -3.86 12.25 -9.13
CA LEU A 82 -3.56 11.09 -8.30
C LEU A 82 -4.01 9.84 -9.04
N TYR A 83 -3.10 8.91 -9.30
CA TYR A 83 -3.47 7.59 -9.79
C TYR A 83 -4.07 6.81 -8.64
N VAL A 84 -5.32 6.42 -8.80
CA VAL A 84 -6.02 5.45 -7.97
C VAL A 84 -6.02 4.17 -8.78
N GLU A 85 -5.44 3.10 -8.24
CA GLU A 85 -5.56 1.79 -8.88
C GLU A 85 -7.05 1.50 -9.02
N ALA A 86 -7.48 1.03 -10.19
CA ALA A 86 -8.85 0.51 -10.27
C ALA A 86 -8.97 -0.54 -9.16
N GLU A 87 -10.09 -0.55 -8.44
CA GLU A 87 -10.49 -1.77 -7.76
C GLU A 87 -10.69 -2.75 -8.91
N ASP A 88 -9.62 -3.47 -9.27
CA ASP A 88 -9.78 -4.69 -10.01
C ASP A 88 -10.72 -5.49 -9.10
N ASP A 89 -11.93 -5.77 -9.58
CA ASP A 89 -12.62 -7.04 -9.28
C ASP A 89 -11.72 -8.21 -9.79
N ASP A 90 -10.40 -8.17 -9.53
CA ASP A 90 -9.74 -9.32 -8.98
C ASP A 90 -10.55 -9.63 -7.70
N ASP A 91 -11.64 -10.35 -7.91
CA ASP A 91 -11.68 -11.71 -7.41
C ASP A 91 -10.28 -12.31 -7.63
N PHE A 92 -9.33 -11.90 -6.77
CA PHE A 92 -8.66 -12.88 -5.94
C PHE A 92 -9.82 -13.75 -5.46
N SER A 93 -10.20 -14.73 -6.29
CA SER A 93 -10.61 -16.02 -5.81
C SER A 93 -9.58 -16.27 -4.74
N PHE A 94 -10.03 -16.02 -3.50
CA PHE A 94 -9.21 -16.15 -2.32
C PHE A 94 -8.88 -17.61 -2.40
N ASP A 95 -7.69 -17.92 -2.92
CA ASP A 95 -7.30 -19.29 -3.13
C ASP A 95 -7.49 -19.92 -1.77
N ASP A 96 -8.46 -20.83 -1.67
CA ASP A 96 -8.88 -21.51 -0.43
C ASP A 96 -7.68 -22.25 0.22
N THR A 97 -6.51 -22.18 -0.43
CA THR A 97 -5.21 -22.65 0.01
C THR A 97 -4.42 -21.69 0.89
N VAL A 98 -4.82 -20.41 1.14
CA VAL A 98 -4.15 -19.61 2.18
C VAL A 98 -4.36 -20.38 3.48
N PRO A 99 -3.33 -21.06 4.02
CA PRO A 99 -3.57 -21.96 5.11
C PRO A 99 -4.02 -21.10 6.28
N ILE A 100 -5.09 -21.49 6.98
CA ILE A 100 -5.66 -20.77 8.15
C ILE A 100 -4.55 -20.20 9.06
N THR A 101 -3.47 -20.97 9.21
CA THR A 101 -2.22 -20.58 9.89
C THR A 101 -1.63 -19.23 9.47
N GLN A 102 -1.58 -18.86 8.19
CA GLN A 102 -0.99 -17.58 7.74
C GLN A 102 -1.82 -16.38 8.17
N ARG A 103 -3.15 -16.49 8.14
CA ARG A 103 -4.06 -15.45 8.62
C ARG A 103 -3.94 -15.29 10.13
N GLU A 104 -3.92 -16.39 10.87
CA GLU A 104 -3.71 -16.41 12.33
C GLU A 104 -2.34 -15.81 12.72
N ILE A 105 -1.29 -16.12 11.97
CA ILE A 105 0.04 -15.51 12.13
C ILE A 105 -0.05 -13.99 11.90
N GLY A 106 -0.77 -13.54 10.87
CA GLY A 106 -1.00 -12.14 10.58
C GLY A 106 -1.70 -11.40 11.72
N ILE A 107 -2.76 -12.00 12.27
CA ILE A 107 -3.51 -11.48 13.42
C ILE A 107 -2.63 -11.41 14.66
N THR A 108 -1.85 -12.47 14.93
CA THR A 108 -0.95 -12.54 16.09
C THR A 108 0.12 -11.44 16.01
N LYS A 109 0.74 -11.27 14.84
CA LYS A 109 1.72 -10.19 14.60
C LYS A 109 1.09 -8.81 14.74
N ARG A 110 -0.11 -8.59 14.20
CA ARG A 110 -0.87 -7.33 14.36
C ARG A 110 -1.10 -7.03 15.83
N ASN A 111 -1.59 -8.00 16.60
CA ASN A 111 -1.88 -7.83 18.03
C ASN A 111 -0.61 -7.50 18.81
N ALA A 112 0.50 -8.20 18.57
CA ALA A 112 1.78 -7.91 19.22
C ALA A 112 2.28 -6.48 18.94
N ILE A 113 2.18 -6.03 17.67
CA ILE A 113 2.56 -4.66 17.30
C ILE A 113 1.61 -3.64 17.94
N SER A 114 0.31 -3.90 17.93
CA SER A 114 -0.70 -3.06 18.60
C SER A 114 -0.41 -2.90 20.09
N SER A 115 -0.07 -3.98 20.79
CA SER A 115 0.33 -3.92 22.20
C SER A 115 1.60 -3.10 22.42
N LEU A 116 2.58 -3.19 21.51
CA LEU A 116 3.82 -2.43 21.60
C LEU A 116 3.61 -0.92 21.37
N ILE A 117 2.96 -0.55 20.27
CA ILE A 117 2.89 0.86 19.82
C ILE A 117 1.66 1.61 20.36
N CYS A 118 0.62 0.90 20.79
CA CYS A 118 -0.61 1.51 21.29
C CYS A 118 -0.78 1.40 22.82
N SER A 119 0.27 0.98 23.54
CA SER A 119 0.33 1.08 25.01
C SER A 119 0.12 2.52 25.52
#